data_AF-A0A7K0V0D5-F1
#
_entry.id   AF-A0A7K0V0D5-F1
#
_cell.length_a   1.000
_cell.length_b   1.000
_cell.length_c   1.000
_cell.angle_alpha   90.00
_cell.angle_beta   90.00
_cell.angle_gamma   90.00
#
_symmetry.space_group_name_H-M   'P 1'
#
loop_
_entity.id
_entity.type
_entity.pdbx_description
1 polymer ?
#
loop_
_entity_poly.entity_id
_entity_poly.type
_entity_poly.pdbx_seq_one_letter_code
_entity_poly.pdbx_strand_id
1 'polypeptide(L)'
;QEVIEATKQAGLISIPGVATPTEVADALRFGADILKFFPASSLGPNYLKAVCEPFPGLNWMATGGISVETIPDWIAAGVSGFGVGGKLTSGGVGEIPARVAEFKKAIATARGK
;
A
#
# COMPACT_ATOMS: atom_id res chain seq x y z
N GLN A 1 -13.22 12.34 -2.31
CA GLN A 1 -12.96 13.73 -1.86
C GLN A 1 -13.67 13.95 -0.52
N GLU A 2 -15.00 13.92 -0.48
CA GLU A 2 -15.82 14.06 0.75
C GLU A 2 -15.36 13.18 1.93
N VAL A 3 -15.07 11.90 1.69
CA VAL A 3 -14.59 10.98 2.74
C VAL A 3 -13.22 11.39 3.29
N ILE A 4 -12.33 11.91 2.45
CA ILE A 4 -11.01 12.37 2.88
C ILE A 4 -11.20 13.58 3.81
N GLU A 5 -11.97 14.58 3.36
CA GLU A 5 -12.24 15.79 4.14
C GLU A 5 -12.91 15.47 5.48
N ALA A 6 -13.93 14.62 5.50
CA ALA A 6 -14.58 14.20 6.73
C ALA A 6 -13.60 13.49 7.70
N THR A 7 -12.72 12.64 7.16
CA THR A 7 -11.65 11.98 7.95
C THR A 7 -10.69 13.01 8.56
N LYS A 8 -10.31 14.03 7.78
CA LYS A 8 -9.41 15.09 8.25
C LYS A 8 -10.06 16.02 9.26
N GLN A 9 -11.33 16.38 9.07
CA GLN A 9 -12.11 17.17 10.03
C GLN A 9 -12.25 16.45 11.38
N ALA A 10 -12.31 15.11 11.36
CA ALA A 10 -12.32 14.28 12.56
C ALA A 10 -10.93 14.09 13.21
N GLY A 11 -9.85 14.66 12.64
CA GLY A 11 -8.49 14.50 13.16
C GLY A 11 -7.89 13.10 12.96
N LEU A 12 -8.40 12.33 11.98
CA LEU A 12 -7.98 10.96 11.72
C LEU A 12 -7.00 10.87 10.53
N ILE A 13 -6.35 9.70 10.40
CA ILE A 13 -5.49 9.35 9.26
C ILE A 13 -6.38 8.92 8.08
N SER A 14 -6.23 9.55 6.93
CA SER A 14 -6.93 9.21 5.69
C SER A 14 -6.03 8.43 4.74
N ILE A 15 -6.52 7.26 4.29
CA ILE A 15 -5.81 6.34 3.41
C ILE A 15 -6.66 6.03 2.14
N PRO A 16 -6.89 7.02 1.26
CA PRO A 16 -7.68 6.82 0.05
C PRO A 16 -6.98 5.90 -0.97
N GLY A 17 -7.79 5.18 -1.74
CA GLY A 17 -7.33 4.40 -2.88
C GLY A 17 -7.00 5.28 -4.09
N VAL A 18 -5.88 5.02 -4.75
CA VAL A 18 -5.44 5.68 -5.98
C VAL A 18 -4.79 4.67 -6.93
N ALA A 19 -4.86 4.94 -8.23
CA ALA A 19 -4.11 4.22 -9.25
C ALA A 19 -3.39 5.17 -10.22
N THR A 20 -3.90 6.38 -10.45
CA THR A 20 -3.39 7.31 -11.48
C THR A 20 -2.80 8.59 -10.88
N PRO A 21 -1.94 9.32 -11.61
CA PRO A 21 -1.40 10.59 -11.14
C PRO A 21 -2.47 11.66 -10.82
N THR A 22 -3.58 11.68 -11.55
CA THR A 22 -4.70 12.60 -11.28
C THR A 22 -5.34 12.30 -9.93
N GLU A 23 -5.61 11.02 -9.64
CA GLU A 23 -6.19 10.61 -8.36
C GLU A 23 -5.24 10.89 -7.19
N VAL A 24 -3.93 10.75 -7.41
CA VAL A 24 -2.90 11.10 -6.43
C VAL A 24 -2.94 12.60 -6.12
N ALA A 25 -2.92 13.45 -7.15
CA ALA A 25 -2.97 14.89 -6.99
C ALA A 25 -4.26 15.33 -6.25
N ASP A 26 -5.39 14.75 -6.62
CA ASP A 26 -6.67 15.00 -5.95
C ASP A 26 -6.62 14.55 -4.49
N ALA A 27 -6.17 13.32 -4.19
CA ALA A 27 -6.09 12.82 -2.82
C ALA A 27 -5.23 13.73 -1.92
N LEU A 28 -4.09 14.20 -2.43
CA LEU A 28 -3.21 15.13 -1.71
C LEU A 28 -3.86 16.49 -1.49
N ARG A 29 -4.58 17.03 -2.48
CA ARG A 29 -5.31 18.29 -2.36
C ARG A 29 -6.34 18.26 -1.23
N PHE A 30 -6.96 17.11 -0.98
CA PHE A 30 -7.92 16.92 0.11
C PHE A 30 -7.29 16.46 1.43
N GLY A 31 -5.96 16.36 1.51
CA GLY A 31 -5.23 16.10 2.75
C GLY A 31 -5.01 14.63 3.09
N ALA A 32 -4.94 13.75 2.10
CA ALA A 32 -4.56 12.34 2.31
C ALA A 32 -3.19 12.20 3.00
N ASP A 33 -3.08 11.25 3.93
CA ASP A 33 -1.83 10.99 4.67
C ASP A 33 -1.01 9.84 4.07
N ILE A 34 -1.71 8.83 3.55
CA ILE A 34 -1.12 7.63 2.93
C ILE A 34 -1.92 7.30 1.67
N LEU A 35 -1.24 6.96 0.59
CA LEU A 35 -1.86 6.61 -0.68
C LEU A 35 -1.94 5.09 -0.83
N LYS A 36 -3.16 4.54 -0.82
CA LYS A 36 -3.38 3.12 -1.08
C LYS A 36 -3.37 2.87 -2.59
N PHE A 37 -2.29 2.27 -3.08
CA PHE A 37 -2.20 1.85 -4.47
C PHE A 37 -2.99 0.56 -4.68
N PHE A 38 -4.09 0.61 -5.45
CA PHE A 38 -5.02 -0.50 -5.64
C PHE A 38 -5.67 -0.46 -7.03
N PRO A 39 -5.82 -1.61 -7.73
CA PRO A 39 -5.39 -2.97 -7.36
C PRO A 39 -3.92 -3.24 -7.74
N ALA A 40 -3.07 -3.42 -6.73
CA ALA A 40 -1.61 -3.45 -6.89
C ALA A 40 -1.13 -4.57 -7.83
N SER A 41 -1.57 -5.81 -7.65
CA SER A 41 -1.13 -6.95 -8.48
C SER A 41 -1.43 -6.80 -9.97
N SER A 42 -2.51 -6.08 -10.33
CA SER A 42 -2.91 -5.89 -11.72
C SER A 42 -2.09 -4.83 -12.45
N LEU A 43 -1.59 -3.83 -11.70
CA LEU A 43 -0.85 -2.69 -12.25
C LEU A 43 0.66 -2.87 -12.11
N GLY A 44 1.10 -3.54 -11.04
CA GLY A 44 2.50 -3.91 -10.80
C GLY A 44 3.38 -2.79 -10.23
N PRO A 45 4.55 -3.16 -9.69
CA PRO A 45 5.48 -2.24 -9.02
C PRO A 45 6.10 -1.21 -9.97
N ASN A 46 6.33 -1.57 -11.24
CA ASN A 46 6.87 -0.64 -12.24
C ASN A 46 5.91 0.52 -12.53
N TYR A 47 4.61 0.24 -12.60
CA TYR A 47 3.62 1.29 -12.80
C TYR A 47 3.51 2.19 -11.57
N LEU A 48 3.51 1.62 -10.36
CA LEU A 48 3.59 2.41 -9.13
C LEU A 48 4.80 3.35 -9.15
N LYS A 49 5.99 2.84 -9.50
CA LYS A 49 7.20 3.65 -9.59
C LYS A 49 7.02 4.86 -10.51
N ALA A 50 6.45 4.65 -11.71
CA ALA A 50 6.16 5.73 -12.66
C ALA A 50 5.14 6.75 -12.12
N VAL A 51 4.12 6.28 -11.38
CA VAL A 51 3.14 7.16 -10.72
C VAL A 51 3.78 7.95 -9.57
N CYS A 52 4.73 7.37 -8.83
CA CYS A 52 5.43 7.99 -7.70
C CYS A 52 6.45 9.06 -8.12
N GLU A 53 7.06 8.95 -9.31
CA GLU A 53 8.11 9.85 -9.80
C GLU A 53 7.80 11.35 -9.61
N PRO A 54 6.61 11.87 -9.97
CA PRO A 54 6.27 13.28 -9.75
C PRO A 54 5.95 13.65 -8.28
N PHE A 55 5.84 12.68 -7.37
CA PHE A 55 5.41 12.88 -5.99
C PHE A 55 6.39 12.28 -4.96
N PRO A 56 7.60 12.88 -4.80
CA PRO A 56 8.61 12.36 -3.90
C PRO A 56 8.19 12.49 -2.42
N GLY A 57 8.64 11.54 -1.59
CA GLY A 57 8.49 11.62 -0.13
C GLY A 57 7.11 11.26 0.43
N LEU A 58 6.19 10.77 -0.40
CA LEU A 58 4.87 10.32 0.04
C LEU A 58 4.89 8.90 0.64
N ASN A 59 3.89 8.61 1.47
CA ASN A 59 3.67 7.27 2.00
C ASN A 59 2.74 6.45 1.12
N TRP A 60 3.21 5.28 0.69
CA TRP A 60 2.47 4.40 -0.22
C TRP A 60 2.14 3.06 0.43
N MET A 61 0.91 2.58 0.22
CA MET A 61 0.44 1.29 0.67
C MET A 61 -0.02 0.44 -0.52
N ALA A 62 0.77 -0.54 -0.95
CA ALA A 62 0.37 -1.47 -2.01
C ALA A 62 -0.69 -2.44 -1.47
N THR A 63 -1.85 -2.51 -2.12
CA THR A 63 -2.96 -3.38 -1.71
C THR A 63 -3.60 -4.08 -2.90
N GLY A 64 -3.99 -5.34 -2.71
CA GLY A 64 -4.64 -6.16 -3.73
C GLY A 64 -3.63 -7.12 -4.38
N GLY A 65 -3.80 -8.41 -4.10
CA GLY A 65 -2.97 -9.48 -4.65
C GLY A 65 -1.51 -9.52 -4.15
N ILE A 66 -1.20 -8.88 -3.02
CA ILE A 66 0.14 -8.93 -2.41
C ILE A 66 0.42 -10.33 -1.87
N SER A 67 1.59 -10.87 -2.21
CA SER A 67 2.12 -12.13 -1.67
C SER A 67 3.55 -11.96 -1.16
N VAL A 68 4.02 -12.91 -0.36
CA VAL A 68 5.37 -12.92 0.23
C VAL A 68 6.45 -12.77 -0.84
N GLU A 69 6.26 -13.42 -1.98
CA GLU A 69 7.21 -13.45 -3.10
C GLU A 69 7.35 -12.08 -3.77
N THR A 70 6.30 -11.27 -3.76
CA THR A 70 6.28 -9.95 -4.42
C THR A 70 6.81 -8.81 -3.53
N ILE A 71 6.99 -9.05 -2.22
CA ILE A 71 7.39 -8.02 -1.25
C ILE A 71 8.66 -7.25 -1.66
N PRO A 72 9.75 -7.90 -2.14
CA PRO A 72 10.97 -7.20 -2.52
C PRO A 72 10.75 -6.17 -3.62
N ASP A 73 9.98 -6.52 -4.65
CA ASP A 73 9.74 -5.64 -5.81
C ASP A 73 8.94 -4.40 -5.42
N TRP A 74 7.96 -4.55 -4.54
CA TRP A 74 7.19 -3.42 -4.02
C TRP A 74 8.04 -2.48 -3.16
N ILE A 75 8.91 -3.02 -2.30
CA ILE A 75 9.85 -2.19 -1.52
C ILE A 75 10.81 -1.44 -2.44
N ALA A 76 11.33 -2.10 -3.48
CA ALA A 76 12.17 -1.46 -4.49
C ALA A 76 11.43 -0.36 -5.28
N ALA A 77 10.12 -0.48 -5.44
CA ALA A 77 9.26 0.55 -6.03
C ALA A 77 8.94 1.71 -5.07
N GLY A 78 9.37 1.65 -3.80
CA GLY A 78 9.23 2.72 -2.82
C GLY A 78 8.00 2.64 -1.92
N VAL A 79 7.36 1.47 -1.76
CA VAL A 79 6.21 1.34 -0.84
C VAL A 79 6.62 1.49 0.63
N SER A 80 5.79 2.19 1.40
CA SER A 80 5.94 2.33 2.86
C SER A 80 5.28 1.17 3.60
N GLY A 81 4.24 0.56 3.03
CA GLY A 81 3.49 -0.52 3.66
C GLY A 81 2.64 -1.34 2.68
N PHE A 82 1.89 -2.28 3.26
CA PHE A 82 1.14 -3.29 2.52
C PHE A 82 -0.25 -3.51 3.13
N GLY A 83 -1.27 -3.61 2.27
CA GLY A 83 -2.57 -4.15 2.61
C GLY A 83 -2.69 -5.59 2.09
N VAL A 84 -2.70 -6.56 3.00
CA VAL A 84 -2.75 -7.99 2.64
C VAL A 84 -4.12 -8.59 3.00
N GLY A 85 -4.86 -9.01 1.98
CA GLY A 85 -6.17 -9.65 2.12
C GLY A 85 -6.06 -11.17 2.12
N GLY A 86 -6.64 -11.82 1.09
CA GLY A 86 -6.77 -13.27 1.00
C GLY A 86 -5.50 -14.07 1.31
N LYS A 87 -4.32 -13.63 0.84
CA LYS A 87 -3.04 -14.32 1.14
C LYS A 87 -2.70 -14.39 2.63
N LEU A 88 -3.20 -13.46 3.44
CA LEU A 88 -3.05 -13.47 4.89
C LEU A 88 -4.06 -14.40 5.57
N THR A 89 -5.29 -14.46 5.06
CA THR A 89 -6.43 -15.16 5.68
C THR A 89 -6.67 -16.56 5.10
N SER A 90 -5.95 -16.95 4.05
CA SER A 90 -6.04 -18.28 3.43
C SER A 90 -5.74 -19.38 4.44
N GLY A 91 -6.60 -20.40 4.48
CA GLY A 91 -6.52 -21.51 5.45
C GLY A 91 -7.25 -21.23 6.77
N GLY A 92 -7.84 -20.05 6.94
CA GLY A 92 -8.64 -19.69 8.11
C GLY A 92 -7.85 -18.98 9.20
N VAL A 93 -8.56 -18.57 10.26
CA VAL A 93 -8.00 -17.70 11.32
C VAL A 93 -6.80 -18.33 12.03
N GLY A 94 -6.77 -19.65 12.17
CA GLY A 94 -5.66 -20.38 12.80
C GLY A 94 -4.32 -20.25 12.07
N GLU A 95 -4.34 -19.99 10.77
CA GLU A 95 -3.14 -19.85 9.93
C GLU A 95 -2.56 -18.43 9.93
N ILE A 96 -3.36 -17.43 10.34
CA ILE A 96 -2.98 -16.02 10.29
C ILE A 96 -1.66 -15.74 11.02
N PRO A 97 -1.39 -16.25 12.25
CA PRO A 97 -0.13 -15.99 12.93
C PRO A 97 1.10 -16.46 12.13
N ALA A 98 1.03 -17.63 11.50
CA ALA A 98 2.11 -18.15 10.67
C ALA A 98 2.31 -17.26 9.42
N ARG A 99 1.23 -16.88 8.74
CA ARG A 99 1.29 -15.97 7.57
C ARG A 99 1.83 -14.59 7.93
N VAL A 100 1.41 -14.03 9.07
CA VAL A 100 1.98 -12.76 9.57
C VAL A 100 3.49 -12.89 9.77
N ALA A 101 3.98 -14.02 10.32
CA ALA A 101 5.41 -14.25 10.50
C ALA A 101 6.15 -14.33 9.16
N GLU A 102 5.58 -15.00 8.16
CA GLU A 102 6.13 -15.07 6.79
C GLU A 102 6.24 -13.68 6.16
N PHE A 103 5.17 -12.89 6.17
CA PHE A 103 5.19 -11.53 5.63
C PHE A 103 6.17 -10.61 6.39
N LYS A 104 6.22 -10.69 7.72
CA LYS A 104 7.17 -9.92 8.53
C LYS A 104 8.62 -10.26 8.17
N LYS A 105 8.93 -11.56 8.03
CA LYS A 105 10.26 -12.03 7.61
C LYS A 105 10.62 -11.48 6.23
N ALA A 106 9.73 -11.61 5.26
CA ALA A 106 9.96 -11.10 3.90
C ALA A 106 10.20 -9.59 3.86
N ILE A 107 9.42 -8.82 4.63
CA ILE A 107 9.58 -7.36 4.74
C ILE A 107 10.91 -7.00 5.40
N ALA A 108 11.31 -7.71 6.47
CA ALA A 108 12.58 -7.48 7.14
C ALA A 108 13.75 -7.73 6.17
N THR A 109 13.79 -8.92 5.56
CA THR A 109 14.82 -9.31 4.60
C THR A 109 14.92 -8.31 3.43
N ALA A 110 13.80 -7.92 2.83
CA ALA A 110 13.79 -6.97 1.72
C ALA A 110 14.22 -5.55 2.12
N ARG A 111 14.10 -5.18 3.40
CA ARG A 111 14.60 -3.89 3.95
C ARG A 111 16.04 -3.96 4.43
N GLY A 112 16.73 -5.10 4.24
CA GLY A 112 18.07 -5.33 4.77
C GLY A 112 18.12 -5.40 6.30
N LYS A 113 17.03 -5.85 6.94
CA LYS A 113 16.90 -6.04 8.39
C LYS A 113 16.78 -7.51 8.78
#